data_AF-A0A822XNB8-F1
#
_entry.id   AF-A0A822XNB8-F1
#
_cell.length_a   1.000
_cell.length_b   1.000
_cell.length_c   1.000
_cell.angle_alpha   90.00
_cell.angle_beta   90.00
_cell.angle_gamma   90.00
#
_symmetry.space_group_name_H-M   'P 1'
#
loop_
_entity.id
_entity.type
_entity.pdbx_description
1 polymer ?
#
loop_
_entity_poly.entity_id
_entity_poly.type
_entity_poly.pdbx_seq_one_letter_code
_entity_poly.pdbx_strand_id
1 'polypeptide(L)' 'MGYSQLPDAVNSSMLNSGDFLKKFHHALSELHLEEGVLICPETNWRFPINKGIPNSLH' A
#
# COMPACT_ATOMS: atom_id res chain seq x y z
N MET A 1 2.23 2.11 -8.03
CA MET A 1 1.01 2.94 -7.90
C MET A 1 1.27 4.46 -8.01
N GLY A 2 2.41 4.91 -8.58
CA GLY A 2 2.64 6.33 -8.92
C GLY A 2 2.74 7.33 -7.76
N TYR A 3 2.62 6.89 -6.50
CA TYR A 3 2.61 7.75 -5.32
C TYR A 3 4.02 7.95 -4.76
N SER A 4 4.54 9.18 -4.82
CA SER A 4 5.91 9.56 -4.42
C SER A 4 5.96 10.59 -3.28
N GLN A 5 4.87 10.73 -2.52
CA GLN A 5 4.75 11.72 -1.45
C GLN A 5 5.28 11.25 -0.09
N LEU A 6 5.67 9.98 0.02
CA LEU A 6 6.26 9.41 1.23
C LEU A 6 7.78 9.35 1.13
N PRO A 7 8.49 9.58 2.25
CA PRO A 7 9.93 9.37 2.31
C PRO A 7 10.28 7.88 2.29
N ASP A 8 11.49 7.55 1.84
CA ASP A 8 11.99 6.17 1.78
C ASP A 8 12.22 5.56 3.17
N ALA A 9 12.46 6.39 4.18
CA ALA A 9 12.67 5.97 5.56
C ALA A 9 11.91 6.88 6.54
N VAL A 10 11.37 6.27 7.59
CA VAL A 10 10.57 6.94 8.63
C VAL A 10 11.32 6.85 9.96
N ASN A 11 11.23 7.89 10.79
CA ASN A 11 11.76 7.89 12.15
C ASN A 11 10.69 8.34 13.17
N SER A 12 10.95 8.13 14.46
CA SER A 12 9.97 8.37 15.52
C SER A 12 9.56 9.84 15.68
N SER A 13 10.40 10.81 15.27
CA SER A 13 10.04 12.22 15.39
C SER A 13 8.97 12.65 14.38
N MET A 14 8.81 11.91 13.27
CA MET A 14 7.78 12.16 12.26
C MET A 14 6.35 11.91 12.76
N LEU A 15 6.19 11.17 13.87
CA LEU A 15 4.88 10.97 14.51
C LEU A 15 4.25 12.29 15.00
N ASN A 16 5.05 13.33 15.21
CA ASN A 16 4.57 14.65 15.61
C ASN A 16 4.34 15.59 14.42
N SER A 17 4.66 15.16 13.18
CA SER A 17 4.47 15.97 11.98
C SER A 17 3.07 15.73 11.39
N GLY A 18 2.17 16.69 11.58
CA GLY A 18 0.82 16.62 11.03
C GLY A 18 0.78 16.47 9.50
N ASP A 19 1.72 17.07 8.79
CA ASP A 19 1.79 16.98 7.32
C ASP A 19 2.24 15.58 6.86
N PHE A 20 3.19 14.96 7.57
CA PHE A 20 3.57 13.57 7.33
C PHE A 20 2.39 12.64 7.59
N LEU A 21 1.71 12.78 8.73
CA LEU A 21 0.58 11.93 9.09
C LEU A 21 -0.57 12.01 8.07
N LYS A 22 -0.86 13.20 7.52
CA LYS A 22 -1.86 13.35 6.44
C LYS A 22 -1.48 12.58 5.18
N LYS A 23 -0.23 12.73 4.71
CA LYS A 23 0.28 12.01 3.53
C LYS A 23 0.35 10.50 3.75
N PHE A 24 0.65 10.09 4.97
CA PHE A 24 0.71 8.70 5.39
C PHE A 24 -0.68 8.06 5.45
N HIS A 25 -1.66 8.75 6.03
CA HIS A 25 -3.07 8.33 6.02
C HIS A 25 -3.57 8.13 4.59
N HIS A 26 -3.34 9.11 3.71
CA HIS A 26 -3.74 9.02 2.31
C HIS A 26 -3.16 7.77 1.63
N ALA A 27 -1.86 7.52 1.83
CA ALA A 27 -1.18 6.39 1.21
C ALA A 27 -1.73 5.02 1.64
N LEU A 28 -2.09 4.87 2.93
CA LEU A 28 -2.52 3.60 3.50
C LEU A 28 -4.02 3.36 3.38
N SER A 29 -4.83 4.42 3.44
CA SER A 29 -6.28 4.31 3.61
C SER A 29 -7.09 4.88 2.45
N GLU A 30 -6.50 5.74 1.62
CA GLU A 30 -7.22 6.38 0.51
C GLU A 30 -6.76 5.86 -0.87
N LEU A 31 -5.61 5.20 -0.96
CA LEU A 31 -5.16 4.53 -2.18
C LEU A 31 -5.68 3.09 -2.25
N HIS A 32 -6.39 2.79 -3.33
CA HIS A 32 -7.01 1.50 -3.57
C HIS A 32 -6.49 0.90 -4.88
N LEU A 33 -6.12 -0.38 -4.84
CA LEU A 33 -5.76 -1.15 -6.03
C LEU A 33 -7.00 -1.86 -6.55
N GLU A 34 -7.67 -1.29 -7.55
CA GLU A 34 -8.91 -1.86 -8.12
C GLU A 34 -8.65 -3.17 -8.88
N GLU A 35 -7.60 -3.22 -9.69
CA GLU A 35 -7.24 -4.34 -10.55
C GLU A 35 -5.74 -4.62 -10.47
N GLY A 36 -5.35 -5.87 -10.25
CA GLY A 36 -3.93 -6.22 -10.12
C GLY A 36 -3.66 -7.65 -9.65
N VAL A 37 -2.44 -7.90 -9.17
CA VAL A 37 -2.03 -9.19 -8.63
C VAL A 37 -1.03 -8.99 -7.49
N LEU A 38 -1.26 -9.65 -6.35
CA LEU A 38 -0.23 -9.81 -5.32
C LEU A 38 0.58 -11.06 -5.63
N ILE A 39 1.90 -10.95 -5.60
CA ILE A 39 2.80 -12.07 -5.89
C ILE A 39 3.56 -12.40 -4.61
N CYS A 40 3.47 -13.64 -4.15
CA CYS A 40 4.32 -14.13 -3.06
C CYS A 40 5.75 -14.29 -3.60
N PRO A 41 6.75 -13.59 -3.02
CA PRO A 41 8.12 -13.64 -3.54
C PRO A 41 8.78 -15.02 -3.36
N GLU A 42 8.38 -15.78 -2.35
CA GLU A 42 8.98 -17.09 -2.04
C GLU A 42 8.47 -18.20 -2.96
N THR A 43 7.18 -18.16 -3.33
CA THR A 43 6.51 -19.25 -4.07
C THR A 43 6.09 -18.86 -5.49
N ASN A 44 6.21 -17.57 -5.84
CA ASN A 44 5.64 -16.98 -7.06
C ASN A 44 4.12 -17.16 -7.21
N TRP A 45 3.41 -17.46 -6.11
CA TRP A 45 1.95 -17.54 -6.12
C TRP A 45 1.35 -16.18 -6.47
N ARG A 46 0.36 -16.18 -7.36
CA ARG A 46 -0.40 -15.00 -7.80
C ARG A 46 -1.79 -14.96 -7.17
N PHE A 47 -2.09 -13.91 -6.41
CA PHE A 47 -3.41 -13.62 -5.86
C PHE A 47 -4.03 -12.47 -6.66
N PRO A 48 -4.96 -12.75 -7.59
CA PRO A 48 -5.56 -11.70 -8.41
C PRO A 48 -6.44 -10.79 -7.56
N ILE A 49 -6.38 -9.49 -7.85
CA ILE A 49 -7.25 -8.46 -7.28
C ILE A 49 -8.20 -8.02 -8.37
N ASN A 50 -9.51 -8.13 -8.11
CA ASN A 50 -10.56 -7.60 -8.98
C ASN A 50 -11.51 -6.77 -8.12
N LYS A 51 -11.93 -5.59 -8.60
CA LYS A 51 -12.79 -4.65 -7.85
C LYS A 51 -12.30 -4.35 -6.42
N GLY A 52 -10.99 -4.23 -6.26
CA GLY A 52 -10.36 -3.96 -4.96
C GLY A 52 -10.30 -5.15 -4.00
N ILE A 53 -10.80 -6.33 -4.39
CA ILE A 53 -10.86 -7.51 -3.53
C ILE A 53 -9.77 -8.51 -3.93
N PRO A 54 -8.77 -8.78 -3.06
CA PRO A 54 -7.80 -9.84 -3.29
C PRO A 54 -8.46 -11.21 -3.14
N ASN A 55 -8.28 -12.07 -4.14
CA ASN A 55 -8.72 -13.46 -4.05
C ASN A 55 -7.63 -14.33 -3.44
N SER A 56 -7.89 -14.82 -2.22
CA SER A 56 -7.05 -15.82 -1.53
C SER A 56 -7.62 -17.25 -1.61
N LEU A 57 -8.70 -17.46 -2.37
CA LEU A 57 -9.30 -18.78 -2.54
C LEU A 57 -8.47 -19.62 -3.50
N HIS A 58 -8.21 -20.84 -3.05
CA HIS A 58 -7.66 -21.94 -3.84
C HIS A 58 -8.76 -22.97 -4.03
#